data_AF-A0A3D1IDK6-F1
#
_entry.id   AF-A0A3D1IDK6-F1
#
_cell.length_a   1.000
_cell.length_b   1.000
_cell.length_c   1.000
_cell.angle_alpha   90.00
_cell.angle_beta   90.00
_cell.angle_gamma   90.00
#
_symmetry.space_group_name_H-M   'P 1'
#
loop_
_entity.id
_entity.type
_entity.pdbx_description
1 polymer ?
#
loop_
_entity_poly.entity_id
_entity_poly.type
_entity_poly.pdbx_seq_one_letter_code
_entity_poly.pdbx_strand_id
1 'polypeptide(L)'
;MMVNGEPRGTTPLALSDLQYAAYDVRLTFEGYETEDRRLTISAADPIAAVQAPLTPVVVARNAPLGVGSIFVDTRPPGVQVWLDQQLVGDTPMLIPDVAAGSHDVEFKRDGYRKWATTVQVGSETQSRVTASLAPAP
;
A
#
# COMPACT_ATOMS: atom_id res chain seq x y z
N MET A 1 -22.26 13.31 4.32
CA MET A 1 -21.84 14.57 3.66
C MET A 1 -21.70 15.67 4.69
N MET A 2 -20.66 16.48 4.57
CA MET A 2 -20.44 17.69 5.37
C MET A 2 -20.39 18.92 4.46
N VAL A 3 -20.84 20.06 4.96
CA VAL A 3 -20.73 21.36 4.30
C VAL A 3 -20.16 22.34 5.32
N ASN A 4 -19.03 22.97 5.02
CA ASN A 4 -18.25 23.82 5.93
C ASN A 4 -17.91 23.13 7.27
N GLY A 5 -17.70 21.80 7.23
CA GLY A 5 -17.44 20.99 8.42
C GLY A 5 -18.69 20.57 9.20
N GLU A 6 -19.88 21.06 8.87
CA GLU A 6 -21.12 20.64 9.52
C GLU A 6 -21.76 19.43 8.82
N PRO A 7 -22.21 18.40 9.54
CA PRO A 7 -22.89 17.26 8.95
C PRO A 7 -24.26 17.68 8.38
N ARG A 8 -24.50 17.39 7.09
CA ARG A 8 -25.75 17.75 6.39
C ARG A 8 -26.59 16.55 5.95
N GLY A 9 -26.11 15.30 6.12
CA GLY A 9 -26.86 14.08 5.80
C GLY A 9 -26.24 13.24 4.68
N THR A 10 -27.06 12.42 4.01
CA THR A 10 -26.65 11.50 2.92
C THR A 10 -27.17 11.97 1.56
N THR A 11 -26.46 11.66 0.49
CA THR A 11 -26.88 11.97 -0.88
C THR A 11 -27.99 10.99 -1.36
N PRO A 12 -28.88 11.40 -2.29
CA PRO A 12 -29.03 12.75 -2.84
C PRO A 12 -29.65 13.71 -1.80
N LEU A 13 -29.05 14.90 -1.65
CA LEU A 13 -29.50 15.94 -0.71
C LEU A 13 -29.67 17.27 -1.45
N ALA A 14 -30.83 17.90 -1.27
CA ALA A 14 -31.08 19.27 -1.70
C ALA A 14 -31.02 20.19 -0.48
N LEU A 15 -30.22 21.26 -0.55
CA LEU A 15 -30.12 22.30 0.47
C LEU A 15 -30.67 23.59 -0.12
N SER A 16 -31.67 24.19 0.52
CA SER A 16 -32.36 25.40 0.05
C SER A 16 -32.12 26.62 0.94
N ASP A 17 -31.40 26.47 2.05
CA ASP A 17 -31.15 27.48 3.08
C ASP A 17 -29.72 28.05 3.04
N LEU A 18 -28.98 27.81 1.96
CA LEU A 18 -27.62 28.32 1.80
C LEU A 18 -27.62 29.78 1.33
N GLN A 19 -26.77 30.59 1.95
CA GLN A 19 -26.53 31.98 1.57
C GLN A 19 -25.62 32.06 0.35
N TYR A 20 -25.54 33.24 -0.28
CA TYR A 20 -24.56 33.48 -1.34
C TYR A 20 -23.16 33.59 -0.75
N ALA A 21 -22.41 32.50 -0.81
CA ALA A 21 -21.05 32.39 -0.28
C ALA A 21 -20.31 31.21 -0.91
N ALA A 22 -19.02 31.10 -0.58
CA ALA A 22 -18.23 29.91 -0.85
C ALA A 22 -18.47 28.84 0.23
N TYR A 23 -18.60 27.59 -0.18
CA TYR A 23 -18.84 26.42 0.66
C TYR A 23 -17.83 25.32 0.34
N ASP A 24 -17.21 24.76 1.37
CA ASP A 24 -16.38 23.57 1.28
C ASP A 24 -17.26 22.34 1.59
N VAL A 25 -17.53 21.51 0.59
CA VAL A 25 -18.35 20.31 0.67
C VAL A 25 -17.45 19.09 0.72
N ARG A 26 -17.63 18.26 1.75
CA ARG A 26 -16.93 16.98 1.92
C ARG A 26 -17.90 15.81 1.80
N LEU A 27 -17.61 14.91 0.88
CA LEU A 27 -18.33 13.66 0.73
C LEU A 27 -17.49 12.51 1.30
N THR A 28 -18.04 11.82 2.29
CA THR A 28 -17.42 10.65 2.91
C THR A 28 -18.42 9.51 2.83
N PHE A 29 -17.95 8.36 2.35
CA PHE A 29 -18.70 7.12 2.31
C PHE A 29 -17.78 5.97 2.70
N GLU A 30 -18.23 5.06 3.55
CA GLU A 30 -17.39 4.01 4.12
C GLU A 30 -16.82 3.10 3.02
N GLY A 31 -15.50 2.92 3.03
CA GLY A 31 -14.80 2.13 2.01
C GLY A 31 -14.56 2.87 0.68
N TYR A 32 -14.77 4.18 0.63
CA TYR A 32 -14.53 5.03 -0.54
C TYR A 32 -13.66 6.24 -0.19
N GLU A 33 -13.01 6.81 -1.21
CA GLU A 33 -12.13 7.96 -1.04
C GLU A 33 -12.97 9.18 -0.64
N THR A 34 -12.44 9.99 0.28
CA THR A 34 -13.13 11.23 0.67
C THR A 34 -12.89 12.29 -0.39
N GLU A 35 -13.97 12.89 -0.89
CA GLU A 35 -13.89 13.95 -1.91
C GLU A 35 -14.25 15.31 -1.29
N ASP A 36 -13.32 16.26 -1.42
CA ASP A 36 -13.51 17.65 -1.00
C ASP A 36 -13.71 18.55 -2.23
N ARG A 37 -14.78 19.35 -2.23
CA ARG A 37 -15.08 20.31 -3.29
C ARG A 37 -15.46 21.67 -2.74
N ARG A 38 -14.94 22.72 -3.35
CA ARG A 38 -15.37 24.09 -3.08
C ARG A 38 -16.40 24.54 -4.11
N LEU A 39 -17.51 25.10 -3.64
CA LEU A 39 -18.59 25.66 -4.45
C LEU A 39 -18.79 27.12 -4.09
N THR A 40 -19.20 27.94 -5.05
CA THR A 40 -19.61 29.32 -4.79
C THR A 40 -21.05 29.48 -5.22
N ILE A 41 -21.93 29.83 -4.30
CA ILE A 41 -23.33 30.15 -4.60
C ILE A 41 -23.41 31.67 -4.71
N SER A 42 -23.97 32.19 -5.80
CA SER A 42 -24.11 33.63 -6.03
C SER A 42 -25.47 33.97 -6.62
N ALA A 43 -25.86 35.25 -6.61
CA ALA A 43 -27.10 35.67 -7.25
C ALA A 43 -27.12 35.38 -8.76
N ALA A 44 -25.95 35.30 -9.41
CA ALA A 44 -25.83 34.97 -10.83
C ALA A 44 -25.85 33.46 -11.10
N ASP A 45 -25.52 32.65 -10.09
CA ASP A 45 -25.55 31.19 -10.13
C ASP A 45 -26.08 30.66 -8.78
N PRO A 46 -27.40 30.69 -8.57
CA PRO A 46 -28.01 30.39 -7.28
C PRO A 46 -28.17 28.88 -7.03
N ILE A 47 -27.84 28.02 -8.00
CA ILE A 47 -28.00 26.57 -7.92
C ILE A 47 -26.65 25.90 -8.21
N ALA A 48 -25.99 25.38 -7.17
CA ALA A 48 -24.79 24.57 -7.33
C ALA A 48 -25.15 23.08 -7.20
N ALA A 49 -24.83 22.28 -8.23
CA ALA A 49 -24.96 20.82 -8.19
C ALA A 49 -23.58 20.17 -8.07
N VAL A 50 -23.42 19.26 -7.11
CA VAL A 50 -22.21 18.43 -6.99
C VAL A 50 -22.51 17.01 -7.45
N GLN A 51 -21.82 16.60 -8.51
CA GLN A 51 -21.74 15.20 -8.92
C GLN A 51 -20.32 14.70 -8.64
N ALA A 52 -20.22 13.73 -7.75
CA ALA A 52 -18.98 13.16 -7.24
C ALA A 52 -18.93 11.66 -7.61
N PRO A 53 -17.99 11.21 -8.47
CA PRO A 53 -17.79 9.79 -8.69
C PRO A 53 -17.18 9.16 -7.43
N LEU A 54 -17.76 8.06 -6.95
CA LEU A 54 -17.24 7.36 -5.78
C LEU A 54 -16.14 6.38 -6.20
N THR A 55 -14.90 6.67 -5.81
CA THR A 55 -13.77 5.74 -5.96
C THR A 55 -13.67 4.85 -4.73
N PRO A 56 -13.85 3.53 -4.82
CA PRO A 56 -13.68 2.65 -3.67
C PRO A 56 -12.22 2.67 -3.23
N VAL A 57 -12.00 2.81 -1.92
CA VAL A 57 -10.70 2.61 -1.29
C VAL A 57 -10.49 1.10 -1.25
N VAL A 58 -9.70 0.60 -2.20
CA VAL A 58 -9.26 -0.79 -2.19
C VAL A 58 -8.21 -0.92 -1.10
N VAL A 59 -8.66 -1.20 0.14
CA VAL A 59 -7.76 -1.72 1.17
C VAL A 59 -7.21 -3.04 0.66
N ALA A 60 -5.94 -3.05 0.25
CA ALA A 60 -5.29 -4.27 -0.18
C ALA A 60 -5.43 -5.30 0.94
N ARG A 61 -6.13 -6.42 0.68
CA ARG A 61 -6.36 -7.51 1.63
C ARG A 61 -5.07 -8.28 2.00
N ASN A 62 -3.91 -7.69 1.77
CA ASN A 62 -2.60 -8.30 1.95
C ASN A 62 -1.95 -7.88 3.28
N ALA A 63 -2.74 -7.52 4.29
CA ALA A 63 -2.21 -7.44 5.64
C ALA A 63 -1.75 -8.86 6.05
N PRO A 64 -0.47 -9.07 6.40
CA PRO A 64 0.04 -10.38 6.80
C PRO A 64 -0.79 -10.96 7.95
N LEU A 65 -1.41 -12.13 7.75
CA LEU A 65 -2.19 -12.83 8.79
C LEU A 65 -1.32 -13.67 9.73
N GLY A 66 -0.03 -13.33 9.87
CA GLY A 66 0.92 -14.05 10.71
C GLY A 66 2.36 -13.83 10.25
N VAL A 67 3.28 -14.55 10.88
CA VAL A 67 4.71 -14.57 10.51
C VAL A 67 5.17 -16.00 10.25
N GLY A 68 6.14 -16.15 9.36
CA GLY A 68 6.87 -17.38 9.08
C GLY A 68 8.38 -17.12 9.12
N SER A 69 9.14 -17.94 8.41
CA SER A 69 10.59 -17.76 8.29
C SER A 69 11.09 -18.08 6.87
N ILE A 70 12.27 -17.56 6.53
CA ILE A 70 12.94 -17.86 5.27
C ILE A 70 14.32 -18.42 5.57
N PHE A 71 14.63 -19.63 5.09
CA PHE A 71 15.99 -20.14 5.05
C PHE A 71 16.63 -19.84 3.70
N VAL A 72 17.77 -19.16 3.70
CA VAL A 72 18.50 -18.75 2.50
C VAL A 72 19.88 -19.42 2.45
N ASP A 73 20.26 -19.93 1.28
CA ASP A 73 21.54 -20.58 1.05
C ASP A 73 22.05 -20.31 -0.37
N THR A 74 23.36 -20.19 -0.55
CA THR A 74 23.95 -19.92 -1.88
C THR A 74 25.24 -20.66 -2.15
N ARG A 75 25.55 -20.78 -3.44
CA ARG A 75 26.87 -21.19 -3.93
C ARG A 75 27.48 -20.06 -4.77
N PRO A 76 28.62 -19.46 -4.37
CA PRO A 76 29.37 -19.71 -3.12
C PRO A 76 28.61 -19.24 -1.85
N PRO A 77 29.01 -19.69 -0.64
CA PRO A 77 28.49 -19.17 0.63
C PRO A 77 29.10 -17.79 0.96
N GLY A 78 28.54 -17.09 1.95
CA GLY A 78 28.98 -15.74 2.34
C GLY A 78 28.55 -14.67 1.34
N VAL A 79 27.30 -14.77 0.87
CA VAL A 79 26.68 -13.81 -0.05
C VAL A 79 25.72 -12.95 0.75
N GLN A 80 25.77 -11.63 0.57
CA GLN A 80 24.89 -10.69 1.25
C GLN A 80 23.44 -10.89 0.79
N VAL A 81 22.54 -10.97 1.76
CA VAL A 81 21.10 -11.16 1.56
C VAL A 81 20.37 -9.89 1.94
N TRP A 82 19.52 -9.43 1.04
CA TRP A 82 18.63 -8.31 1.22
C TRP A 82 17.19 -8.81 1.14
N LEU A 83 16.38 -8.54 2.17
CA LEU A 83 14.96 -8.83 2.20
C LEU A 83 14.21 -7.50 2.11
N ASP A 84 13.35 -7.32 1.11
CA ASP A 84 12.58 -6.09 0.88
C ASP A 84 13.45 -4.83 0.93
N GLN A 85 14.60 -4.89 0.25
CA GLN A 85 15.60 -3.80 0.19
C GLN A 85 16.33 -3.49 1.51
N GLN A 86 16.18 -4.32 2.54
CA GLN A 86 16.93 -4.24 3.79
C GLN A 86 17.99 -5.35 3.88
N LEU A 87 19.24 -4.99 4.19
CA LEU A 87 20.31 -5.96 4.44
C LEU A 87 20.02 -6.73 5.73
N VAL A 88 19.93 -8.06 5.64
CA VAL A 88 19.60 -8.94 6.77
C VAL A 88 20.78 -9.80 7.23
N GLY A 89 21.79 -10.00 6.39
CA GLY A 89 22.98 -10.79 6.72
C GLY A 89 23.61 -11.46 5.51
N ASP A 90 24.30 -12.58 5.73
CA ASP A 90 25.00 -13.35 4.71
C ASP A 90 24.58 -14.82 4.72
N THR A 91 24.63 -15.50 3.57
CA THR A 91 24.30 -16.92 3.46
C THR A 91 25.35 -17.87 4.03
N PRO A 92 24.95 -19.07 4.51
CA PRO A 92 23.58 -19.50 4.76
C PRO A 92 23.00 -18.88 6.04
N MET A 93 21.72 -18.50 6.05
CA MET A 93 21.05 -17.97 7.24
C MET A 93 19.56 -18.31 7.30
N LEU A 94 19.00 -18.29 8.51
CA LEU A 94 17.57 -18.30 8.77
C LEU A 94 17.12 -16.88 9.12
N ILE A 95 16.10 -16.38 8.44
CA ILE A 95 15.43 -15.11 8.73
C ILE A 95 14.11 -15.43 9.44
N PRO A 96 14.01 -15.23 10.77
CA PRO A 96 12.79 -15.45 11.52
C PRO A 96 11.80 -14.29 11.37
N ASP A 97 10.58 -14.50 11.85
CA ASP A 97 9.54 -13.48 12.02
C ASP A 97 9.24 -12.66 10.75
N VAL A 98 9.34 -13.29 9.58
CA VAL A 98 9.00 -12.67 8.30
C VAL A 98 7.49 -12.67 8.14
N ALA A 99 6.91 -11.51 7.84
CA ALA A 99 5.48 -11.38 7.56
C ALA A 99 4.99 -12.45 6.57
N ALA A 100 3.81 -13.01 6.80
CA ALA A 100 3.16 -13.85 5.80
C ALA A 100 2.78 -13.01 4.58
N GLY A 101 3.29 -13.36 3.41
CA GLY A 101 3.15 -12.52 2.23
C GLY A 101 4.18 -12.82 1.15
N SER A 102 4.19 -11.96 0.14
CA SER A 102 5.19 -11.97 -0.94
C SER A 102 6.34 -11.06 -0.53
N HIS A 103 7.56 -11.58 -0.57
CA HIS A 103 8.78 -10.85 -0.19
C HIS A 103 9.84 -10.93 -1.28
N ASP A 104 10.55 -9.84 -1.50
CA ASP A 104 11.65 -9.80 -2.45
C ASP A 104 12.98 -10.12 -1.75
N VAL A 105 13.69 -11.11 -2.26
CA VAL A 105 14.99 -11.53 -1.76
C VAL A 105 16.05 -11.28 -2.82
N GLU A 106 17.03 -10.44 -2.50
CA GLU A 106 18.16 -10.11 -3.38
C GLU A 106 19.49 -10.56 -2.76
N PHE A 107 20.34 -11.14 -3.60
CA PHE A 107 21.64 -11.67 -3.25
C PHE A 107 22.74 -10.85 -3.94
N LYS A 108 23.67 -10.31 -3.16
CA LYS A 108 24.77 -9.46 -3.64
C LYS A 108 26.11 -9.96 -3.15
N ARG A 109 27.10 -9.94 -4.04
CA ARG A 109 28.50 -10.16 -3.70
C ARG A 109 29.39 -9.52 -4.75
N ASP A 110 30.46 -8.88 -4.30
CA ASP A 110 31.44 -8.27 -5.20
C ASP A 110 32.06 -9.31 -6.14
N GLY A 111 32.17 -8.97 -7.43
CA GLY A 111 32.65 -9.87 -8.47
C GLY A 111 31.64 -10.92 -8.94
N TYR A 112 30.40 -10.90 -8.44
CA TYR A 112 29.31 -11.78 -8.88
C TYR A 112 28.14 -10.99 -9.46
N ARG A 113 27.37 -11.63 -10.36
CA ARG A 113 26.10 -11.06 -10.83
C ARG A 113 25.09 -11.06 -9.70
N LYS A 114 24.37 -9.95 -9.55
CA LYS A 114 23.22 -9.86 -8.64
C LYS A 114 22.15 -10.88 -9.05
N TRP A 115 21.50 -11.47 -8.05
CA TRP A 115 20.38 -12.37 -8.27
C TRP A 115 19.23 -11.98 -7.34
N ALA A 116 18.02 -11.92 -7.87
CA ALA A 116 16.83 -11.56 -7.10
C ALA A 116 15.69 -12.53 -7.41
N THR A 117 14.85 -12.78 -6.42
CA THR A 117 13.64 -13.58 -6.56
C THR A 117 12.58 -13.12 -5.58
N THR A 118 11.34 -13.48 -5.85
CA THR A 118 10.22 -13.26 -4.93
C THR A 118 9.85 -14.59 -4.28
N VAL A 119 9.68 -14.59 -2.95
CA VAL A 119 9.30 -15.75 -2.17
C VAL A 119 7.96 -15.53 -1.47
N GLN A 120 7.11 -16.54 -1.50
CA GLN A 120 5.89 -16.54 -0.71
C GLN A 120 6.18 -17.13 0.67
N VAL A 121 5.84 -16.40 1.73
CA VAL A 121 5.94 -16.83 3.12
C VAL A 121 4.53 -17.09 3.66
N GLY A 122 4.31 -18.28 4.23
CA GLY A 122 3.09 -18.61 4.95
C GLY A 122 3.26 -18.44 6.46
N SER A 123 2.15 -18.22 7.17
CA SER A 123 2.13 -18.17 8.64
C SER A 123 2.61 -19.49 9.23
N GLU A 124 3.52 -19.43 10.21
CA GLU A 124 4.11 -20.57 10.91
C GLU A 124 4.84 -21.58 10.00
N THR A 125 5.13 -21.19 8.76
CA THR A 125 5.87 -22.01 7.80
C THR A 125 7.28 -21.46 7.55
N GLN A 126 8.19 -22.35 7.17
CA GLN A 126 9.52 -21.98 6.69
C GLN A 126 9.59 -22.12 5.16
N SER A 127 9.80 -21.01 4.47
CA SER A 127 10.13 -20.98 3.06
C SER A 127 11.64 -21.16 2.85
N ARG A 128 12.06 -21.72 1.71
CA ARG A 128 13.48 -21.93 1.39
C ARG A 128 13.83 -21.31 0.06
N VAL A 129 14.92 -20.53 0.03
CA VAL A 129 15.47 -19.91 -1.18
C VAL A 129 16.91 -20.37 -1.35
N THR A 130 17.24 -20.91 -2.52
CA THR A 130 18.60 -21.32 -2.86
C THR A 130 19.04 -20.71 -4.17
N ALA A 131 20.23 -20.12 -4.23
CA ALA A 131 20.75 -19.53 -5.47
C ALA A 131 22.21 -19.94 -5.75
N SER A 132 22.56 -20.08 -7.04
CA SER A 132 23.94 -20.23 -7.48
C SER A 132 24.35 -18.96 -8.22
N LEU A 133 25.36 -18.24 -7.72
CA LEU A 133 25.80 -17.00 -8.33
C LEU A 133 26.90 -17.24 -9.37
N ALA A 134 26.74 -16.61 -10.53
CA ALA A 134 27.77 -16.59 -11.56
C ALA A 134 28.68 -15.35 -11.38
N PRO A 135 29.99 -15.46 -11.67
CA PRO A 135 30.87 -14.30 -11.73
C PRO A 135 30.33 -13.21 -12.66
N ALA A 136 30.56 -11.95 -12.28
CA ALA A 136 30.35 -10.82 -13.16
C ALA A 136 31.40 -10.84 -14.30
N PRO A 137 31.02 -10.42 -15.52
CA PRO A 137 31.95 -10.32 -16.64
C PRO A 137 33.04 -9.26 -16.42
#